data_AF-A0A9Q9T4U9-F1
#
_entry.id   AF-A0A9Q9T4U9-F1
#
_cell.length_a   1.000
_cell.length_b   1.000
_cell.length_c   1.000
_cell.angle_alpha   90.00
_cell.angle_beta   90.00
_cell.angle_gamma   90.00
#
_symmetry.space_group_name_H-M   'P 1'
#
loop_
_entity.id
_entity.type
_entity.pdbx_description
1 polymer ?
#
loop_
_entity_poly.entity_id
_entity_poly.type
_entity_poly.pdbx_seq_one_letter_code
_entity_poly.pdbx_strand_id
1 'polypeptide(L)'
;MPARAENEDVYATADAAWMTEAGDADDADTAAAAEDDAADDDTGDTDADDAATDDAMTDGTAVRTDATTETRSDDATTETGTDDATAGAPRPAKARNGKGRTKRPTKAAPRTDAAPPVPSDADDAMDDADRANAAAPPATKKRAPRTAAPKQPQTLQPVVLAANGLVKRYGQTLAVDEVDLEIRQGSIFGVVGPNGAGKTTTLSMITGLLRPDAGSVTVLDHDVWADPTAAKRSLGVLPDRLRLFDRLTGAQLLYYSATLRGLDGATARKRSADLAEAFGLGEALGRQVADYSVGMAKKIALAATLIHSPRVLVLDEPFESVDPVSAATITDILRRYTRGGGTVVLSSHSMELVQRTCDSVAIIVGGKVLASGTMAQVRGRKSLEDKFVELAGGRVVAESMEWLHSFSG
;
A
#
# COMPACT_ATOMS: atom_id res chain seq x y z
N MET A 1 21.07 53.96 -9.96
CA MET A 1 20.44 53.56 -11.24
C MET A 1 20.68 52.06 -11.44
N PRO A 2 19.70 51.27 -11.90
CA PRO A 2 18.45 51.10 -11.14
C PRO A 2 17.96 49.64 -11.04
N ALA A 3 16.95 49.46 -10.18
CA ALA A 3 15.81 48.53 -10.28
C ALA A 3 16.03 47.01 -10.45
N ARG A 4 15.49 46.27 -9.48
CA ARG A 4 14.65 45.10 -9.74
C ARG A 4 13.59 44.97 -8.65
N ALA A 5 12.45 45.63 -8.89
CA ALA A 5 11.16 45.24 -8.31
C ALA A 5 10.48 44.23 -9.25
N GLU A 6 9.23 43.85 -8.96
CA GLU A 6 8.36 42.96 -9.75
C GLU A 6 8.70 41.45 -9.62
N ASN A 7 8.06 40.81 -8.63
CA ASN A 7 7.36 39.53 -8.76
C ASN A 7 6.56 39.21 -7.49
N GLU A 8 5.63 40.11 -7.14
CA GLU A 8 4.38 39.73 -6.49
C GLU A 8 3.33 39.53 -7.62
N ASP A 9 2.17 38.91 -7.31
CA ASP A 9 1.04 38.68 -8.24
C ASP A 9 1.15 37.59 -9.33
N VAL A 10 1.44 36.33 -8.95
CA VAL A 10 1.19 35.14 -9.82
C VAL A 10 0.44 33.98 -9.13
N TYR A 11 0.17 34.06 -7.81
CA TYR A 11 -0.35 32.92 -7.03
C TYR A 11 -1.83 32.97 -6.61
N ALA A 12 -2.64 33.89 -7.15
CA ALA A 12 -3.97 34.20 -6.59
C ALA A 12 -5.22 33.70 -7.36
N THR A 13 -5.08 33.07 -8.55
CA THR A 13 -6.25 32.82 -9.43
C THR A 13 -6.33 31.43 -10.10
N ALA A 14 -5.45 30.48 -9.75
CA ALA A 14 -5.43 29.14 -10.34
C ALA A 14 -6.14 28.07 -9.48
N ASP A 15 -7.36 28.37 -9.01
CA ASP A 15 -8.16 27.47 -8.18
C ASP A 15 -9.25 26.72 -8.97
N ALA A 16 -9.53 25.49 -8.52
CA ALA A 16 -10.67 24.61 -8.87
C ALA A 16 -10.96 24.18 -10.34
N ALA A 17 -10.67 24.98 -11.39
CA ALA A 17 -11.29 24.81 -12.71
C ALA A 17 -11.09 23.45 -13.43
N TRP A 18 -9.98 22.73 -13.16
CA TRP A 18 -9.62 21.51 -13.91
C TRP A 18 -10.20 20.20 -13.35
N MET A 19 -10.87 20.21 -12.19
CA MET A 19 -11.46 19.00 -11.61
C MET A 19 -12.85 18.64 -12.18
N THR A 20 -13.49 19.56 -12.92
CA THR A 20 -14.86 19.40 -13.45
C THR A 20 -14.93 18.88 -14.89
N GLU A 21 -13.84 18.89 -15.66
CA GLU A 21 -13.85 18.53 -17.10
C GLU A 21 -13.46 17.07 -17.40
N ALA A 22 -13.28 16.23 -16.39
CA ALA A 22 -12.94 14.81 -16.57
C ALA A 22 -14.19 13.91 -16.73
N GLY A 23 -15.22 14.41 -17.45
CA GLY A 23 -16.58 13.88 -17.37
C GLY A 23 -17.48 14.09 -18.59
N ASP A 24 -16.93 14.31 -19.79
CA ASP A 24 -17.66 14.08 -21.06
C ASP A 24 -16.66 13.85 -22.20
N ALA A 25 -16.76 12.70 -22.87
CA ALA A 25 -15.94 12.35 -24.02
C ALA A 25 -16.59 11.20 -24.81
N ASP A 26 -17.71 11.49 -25.48
CA ASP A 26 -18.24 10.68 -26.57
C ASP A 26 -18.32 11.52 -27.86
N ASP A 27 -18.01 10.84 -28.98
CA ASP A 27 -18.28 11.16 -30.38
C ASP A 27 -18.13 12.61 -30.92
N ALA A 28 -17.11 12.79 -31.77
CA ALA A 28 -17.11 13.81 -32.81
C ALA A 28 -16.40 13.31 -34.08
N ASP A 29 -17.18 13.03 -35.14
CA ASP A 29 -16.65 12.97 -36.51
C ASP A 29 -17.61 13.58 -37.54
N THR A 30 -17.03 14.35 -38.47
CA THR A 30 -17.61 14.94 -39.71
C THR A 30 -18.79 15.93 -39.69
N ALA A 31 -18.47 17.18 -40.07
CA ALA A 31 -19.13 18.01 -41.12
C ALA A 31 -20.53 18.65 -40.90
N ALA A 32 -20.94 19.74 -41.58
CA ALA A 32 -20.25 20.91 -42.14
C ALA A 32 -21.27 21.98 -42.67
N ALA A 33 -20.94 23.27 -42.52
CA ALA A 33 -21.35 24.44 -43.33
C ALA A 33 -22.81 25.01 -43.29
N ALA A 34 -22.88 26.33 -43.59
CA ALA A 34 -24.05 27.21 -43.86
C ALA A 34 -24.99 27.52 -42.66
N GLU A 35 -25.63 28.69 -42.52
CA GLU A 35 -25.56 29.99 -43.24
C GLU A 35 -26.07 31.13 -42.32
N ASP A 36 -25.95 32.35 -42.84
CA ASP A 36 -26.14 33.72 -42.33
C ASP A 36 -27.49 34.16 -41.69
N ASP A 37 -27.43 35.39 -41.13
CA ASP A 37 -28.42 36.48 -41.09
C ASP A 37 -29.39 36.78 -39.89
N ALA A 38 -29.42 38.09 -39.58
CA ALA A 38 -30.52 38.97 -39.10
C ALA A 38 -31.19 38.87 -37.69
N ALA A 39 -30.79 39.80 -36.81
CA ALA A 39 -31.54 40.92 -36.17
C ALA A 39 -32.98 40.83 -35.56
N ASP A 40 -33.24 41.84 -34.70
CA ASP A 40 -34.44 42.23 -33.92
C ASP A 40 -34.91 41.26 -32.81
N ASP A 41 -35.31 41.61 -31.58
CA ASP A 41 -35.43 42.82 -30.70
C ASP A 41 -36.80 42.77 -29.96
N ASP A 42 -36.86 43.44 -28.81
CA ASP A 42 -38.03 44.02 -28.12
C ASP A 42 -38.83 43.27 -27.00
N THR A 43 -38.82 43.93 -25.83
CA THR A 43 -39.84 44.08 -24.76
C THR A 43 -40.29 43.01 -23.74
N GLY A 44 -40.53 43.50 -22.52
CA GLY A 44 -41.41 42.97 -21.46
C GLY A 44 -40.66 42.63 -20.15
N ASP A 45 -40.29 43.53 -19.23
CA ASP A 45 -40.95 44.69 -18.58
C ASP A 45 -41.88 44.33 -17.38
N THR A 46 -42.04 45.26 -16.41
CA THR A 46 -42.74 45.20 -15.10
C THR A 46 -42.08 44.33 -14.00
N ASP A 47 -42.16 44.57 -12.67
CA ASP A 47 -42.57 45.69 -11.77
C ASP A 47 -42.08 45.29 -10.33
N ALA A 48 -41.94 46.13 -9.29
CA ALA A 48 -41.75 47.58 -9.09
C ALA A 48 -41.45 47.83 -7.58
N ASP A 49 -41.03 49.06 -7.19
CA ASP A 49 -41.10 49.68 -5.83
C ASP A 49 -40.38 49.03 -4.61
N ASP A 50 -40.03 49.73 -3.50
CA ASP A 50 -39.59 51.12 -3.27
C ASP A 50 -39.00 51.24 -1.82
N ALA A 51 -38.32 52.36 -1.50
CA ALA A 51 -38.13 52.98 -0.18
C ALA A 51 -37.37 52.28 0.99
N ALA A 52 -36.11 52.68 1.15
CA ALA A 52 -35.49 53.34 2.34
C ALA A 52 -35.63 52.78 3.79
N THR A 53 -34.50 52.72 4.52
CA THR A 53 -34.14 53.69 5.61
C THR A 53 -32.73 53.47 6.21
N ASP A 54 -32.13 54.56 6.70
CA ASP A 54 -30.88 54.64 7.51
C ASP A 54 -31.01 53.90 8.88
N ASP A 55 -29.94 53.52 9.61
CA ASP A 55 -29.10 54.46 10.40
C ASP A 55 -27.82 53.85 11.04
N ALA A 56 -26.85 54.73 11.31
CA ALA A 56 -25.70 54.73 12.28
C ALA A 56 -24.94 53.41 12.67
N MET A 57 -23.59 53.32 12.54
CA MET A 57 -22.51 53.89 13.41
C MET A 57 -22.61 53.47 14.91
N THR A 58 -21.59 53.02 15.67
CA THR A 58 -20.10 53.16 15.72
C THR A 58 -19.50 51.89 16.39
N ASP A 59 -18.32 51.32 16.08
CA ASP A 59 -16.88 51.73 16.22
C ASP A 59 -16.25 51.59 17.65
N GLY A 60 -14.97 51.19 17.71
CA GLY A 60 -14.11 51.06 18.92
C GLY A 60 -14.08 49.66 19.58
N THR A 61 -13.07 48.77 19.49
CA THR A 61 -11.58 48.83 19.57
C THR A 61 -10.98 48.69 20.99
N ALA A 62 -9.85 47.96 21.09
CA ALA A 62 -8.96 47.67 22.24
C ALA A 62 -9.32 46.42 23.09
N VAL A 63 -8.54 45.31 23.14
CA VAL A 63 -7.09 45.06 23.41
C VAL A 63 -6.73 44.98 24.90
N ARG A 64 -6.06 43.87 25.28
CA ARG A 64 -5.24 43.53 26.50
C ARG A 64 -5.73 42.25 27.22
N THR A 65 -4.93 41.40 27.87
CA THR A 65 -3.46 41.10 27.96
C THR A 65 -3.30 39.76 28.72
N ASP A 66 -2.14 39.10 28.60
CA ASP A 66 -1.32 38.40 29.63
C ASP A 66 -1.92 37.88 30.97
N ALA A 67 -1.37 36.89 31.67
CA ALA A 67 -0.41 35.79 31.43
C ALA A 67 -0.18 35.07 32.79
N THR A 68 0.39 33.84 32.80
CA THR A 68 1.01 33.16 33.97
C THR A 68 0.07 32.86 35.18
N THR A 69 0.31 31.88 36.06
CA THR A 69 1.58 31.36 36.61
C THR A 69 1.41 29.92 37.14
N GLU A 70 2.49 29.14 37.18
CA GLU A 70 2.60 27.85 37.89
C GLU A 70 2.69 28.03 39.42
N THR A 71 2.34 27.01 40.23
CA THR A 71 3.29 26.29 41.13
C THR A 71 2.62 25.31 42.12
N ARG A 72 3.27 24.13 42.33
CA ARG A 72 3.34 23.32 43.58
C ARG A 72 2.03 22.74 44.18
N SER A 73 2.01 21.67 44.99
CA SER A 73 3.05 20.74 45.51
C SER A 73 2.41 19.47 46.13
N ASP A 74 3.16 18.36 46.12
CA ASP A 74 3.35 17.33 47.16
C ASP A 74 2.17 16.73 47.99
N ASP A 75 1.92 15.44 47.73
CA ASP A 75 1.94 14.27 48.66
C ASP A 75 0.92 14.06 49.83
N ALA A 76 0.83 12.78 50.26
CA ALA A 76 0.28 12.21 51.50
C ALA A 76 -1.23 11.83 51.64
N THR A 77 -1.50 10.54 51.35
CA THR A 77 -2.23 9.53 52.18
C THR A 77 -3.56 9.75 52.94
N THR A 78 -4.33 8.64 53.00
CA THR A 78 -5.26 8.14 54.04
C THR A 78 -6.74 8.61 54.12
N GLU A 79 -7.60 7.67 53.69
CA GLU A 79 -8.77 7.09 54.41
C GLU A 79 -10.06 7.86 54.78
N THR A 80 -11.17 7.11 54.62
CA THR A 80 -12.52 7.22 55.22
C THR A 80 -13.47 8.36 54.85
N GLY A 81 -14.66 7.96 54.33
CA GLY A 81 -15.92 8.25 55.03
C GLY A 81 -16.98 9.14 54.35
N THR A 82 -18.08 8.49 53.94
CA THR A 82 -19.50 8.97 53.98
C THR A 82 -20.00 10.17 53.14
N ASP A 83 -20.86 9.81 52.18
CA ASP A 83 -22.28 10.25 52.01
C ASP A 83 -22.70 11.44 51.11
N ASP A 84 -23.85 11.19 50.45
CA ASP A 84 -24.79 12.04 49.68
C ASP A 84 -24.29 12.80 48.42
N ALA A 85 -25.08 12.95 47.35
CA ALA A 85 -26.33 12.30 46.89
C ALA A 85 -26.63 12.70 45.43
N THR A 86 -27.29 11.84 44.63
CA THR A 86 -28.37 12.26 43.69
C THR A 86 -29.08 11.07 43.02
N ALA A 87 -30.32 11.30 42.57
CA ALA A 87 -31.28 10.27 42.16
C ALA A 87 -31.38 10.04 40.63
N GLY A 88 -31.95 8.90 40.21
CA GLY A 88 -32.36 8.68 38.82
C GLY A 88 -32.66 7.21 38.46
N ALA A 89 -33.95 6.86 38.34
CA ALA A 89 -34.45 5.55 37.88
C ALA A 89 -35.31 5.73 36.61
N PRO A 90 -35.85 4.68 35.94
CA PRO A 90 -35.39 3.29 35.76
C PRO A 90 -35.36 2.83 34.27
N ARG A 91 -35.01 1.55 34.05
CA ARG A 91 -35.10 0.83 32.75
C ARG A 91 -36.53 0.67 32.21
N PRO A 92 -36.72 0.52 30.88
CA PRO A 92 -37.86 -0.19 30.29
C PRO A 92 -37.54 -1.68 29.99
N ALA A 93 -38.57 -2.53 29.99
CA ALA A 93 -38.49 -3.95 29.68
C ALA A 93 -39.35 -4.32 28.44
N LYS A 94 -39.11 -5.53 27.90
CA LYS A 94 -39.60 -6.03 26.61
C LYS A 94 -41.11 -6.24 26.53
N ALA A 95 -41.66 -6.09 25.32
CA ALA A 95 -42.80 -6.86 24.86
C ALA A 95 -42.66 -7.21 23.36
N ARG A 96 -42.82 -8.49 23.01
CA ARG A 96 -43.56 -8.98 21.81
C ARG A 96 -43.63 -10.51 21.83
N ASN A 97 -44.81 -11.01 21.49
CA ASN A 97 -45.19 -12.42 21.49
C ASN A 97 -45.64 -12.79 20.06
N GLY A 98 -45.51 -14.06 19.64
CA GLY A 98 -45.98 -14.49 18.30
C GLY A 98 -45.41 -15.83 17.81
N LYS A 99 -46.18 -16.91 17.97
CA LYS A 99 -45.89 -18.25 17.40
C LYS A 99 -46.50 -18.40 15.99
N GLY A 100 -45.85 -19.15 15.10
CA GLY A 100 -46.43 -19.66 13.86
C GLY A 100 -45.56 -20.75 13.20
N ARG A 101 -46.12 -21.93 12.90
CA ARG A 101 -45.41 -23.10 12.31
C ARG A 101 -45.78 -23.27 10.83
N THR A 102 -44.80 -23.63 9.97
CA THR A 102 -44.93 -24.63 8.88
C THR A 102 -43.54 -24.97 8.32
N LYS A 103 -43.06 -26.21 8.49
CA LYS A 103 -43.09 -27.35 7.53
C LYS A 103 -41.98 -27.38 6.46
N ARG A 104 -40.97 -28.21 6.77
CA ARG A 104 -39.97 -28.85 5.89
C ARG A 104 -40.62 -29.85 4.91
N PRO A 105 -40.03 -30.08 3.73
CA PRO A 105 -40.09 -31.38 3.06
C PRO A 105 -38.69 -32.01 2.82
N THR A 106 -38.67 -33.30 2.53
CA THR A 106 -37.48 -34.10 2.16
C THR A 106 -37.90 -35.27 1.26
N LYS A 107 -36.98 -35.75 0.41
CA LYS A 107 -37.10 -36.92 -0.52
C LYS A 107 -38.04 -36.71 -1.73
N ALA A 108 -37.83 -37.35 -2.90
CA ALA A 108 -36.82 -38.34 -3.32
C ALA A 108 -36.47 -38.20 -4.84
N ALA A 109 -35.47 -38.96 -5.31
CA ALA A 109 -35.11 -39.10 -6.72
C ALA A 109 -35.96 -40.14 -7.47
N PRO A 110 -35.85 -40.21 -8.80
CA PRO A 110 -35.53 -41.48 -9.46
C PRO A 110 -34.36 -41.41 -10.46
N ARG A 111 -33.95 -42.58 -10.95
CA ARG A 111 -32.95 -42.84 -12.01
C ARG A 111 -33.65 -43.36 -13.29
N THR A 112 -32.87 -43.64 -14.35
CA THR A 112 -33.20 -44.33 -15.63
C THR A 112 -33.87 -43.43 -16.68
N ASP A 113 -33.61 -43.54 -18.00
CA ASP A 113 -32.55 -44.26 -18.74
C ASP A 113 -32.41 -43.72 -20.18
N ALA A 114 -31.32 -44.14 -20.87
CA ALA A 114 -31.16 -44.30 -22.32
C ALA A 114 -31.42 -43.12 -23.31
N ALA A 115 -30.37 -42.77 -24.08
CA ALA A 115 -30.48 -42.13 -25.39
C ALA A 115 -30.16 -43.16 -26.50
N PRO A 116 -30.96 -43.27 -27.59
CA PRO A 116 -30.67 -44.13 -28.75
C PRO A 116 -29.88 -43.39 -29.87
N PRO A 117 -29.35 -44.10 -30.88
CA PRO A 117 -28.13 -43.69 -31.58
C PRO A 117 -28.33 -43.05 -32.96
N VAL A 118 -27.25 -42.46 -33.49
CA VAL A 118 -27.05 -42.16 -34.93
C VAL A 118 -26.34 -43.33 -35.63
N PRO A 119 -26.71 -43.68 -36.87
CA PRO A 119 -26.19 -44.85 -37.57
C PRO A 119 -24.86 -44.55 -38.32
N SER A 120 -24.10 -45.62 -38.54
CA SER A 120 -23.00 -45.69 -39.51
C SER A 120 -23.46 -46.48 -40.73
N ASP A 121 -23.16 -46.00 -41.93
CA ASP A 121 -23.10 -46.81 -43.15
C ASP A 121 -21.88 -46.39 -43.99
N ALA A 122 -21.44 -47.27 -44.87
CA ALA A 122 -20.16 -47.22 -45.57
C ALA A 122 -20.33 -46.86 -47.07
N ASP A 123 -19.43 -47.38 -47.90
CA ASP A 123 -19.36 -47.28 -49.38
C ASP A 123 -18.78 -45.93 -49.88
N ASP A 124 -17.90 -45.86 -50.91
CA ASP A 124 -17.34 -46.93 -51.76
C ASP A 124 -16.02 -46.51 -52.46
N ALA A 125 -15.48 -47.43 -53.28
CA ALA A 125 -14.55 -47.25 -54.42
C ALA A 125 -13.03 -47.58 -54.27
N MET A 126 -12.64 -48.64 -54.99
CA MET A 126 -11.26 -49.02 -55.41
C MET A 126 -10.68 -48.08 -56.50
N ASP A 127 -9.34 -48.05 -56.66
CA ASP A 127 -8.70 -48.53 -57.90
C ASP A 127 -7.19 -48.90 -57.75
N ASP A 128 -6.60 -49.41 -58.84
CA ASP A 128 -5.59 -50.48 -58.94
C ASP A 128 -4.05 -50.18 -58.88
N ALA A 129 -3.29 -51.30 -58.87
CA ALA A 129 -1.96 -51.54 -59.49
C ALA A 129 -0.59 -51.15 -58.83
N ASP A 130 -0.02 -52.13 -58.11
CA ASP A 130 1.26 -52.84 -58.40
C ASP A 130 2.59 -52.08 -58.69
N ARG A 131 3.56 -52.18 -57.76
CA ARG A 131 4.90 -52.77 -58.04
C ARG A 131 5.76 -53.06 -56.80
N ALA A 132 6.53 -54.15 -56.88
CA ALA A 132 7.28 -54.75 -55.77
C ALA A 132 8.65 -54.13 -55.45
N ASN A 133 9.08 -54.26 -54.18
CA ASN A 133 10.38 -54.90 -53.87
C ASN A 133 10.41 -55.46 -52.42
N ALA A 134 11.18 -56.51 -52.17
CA ALA A 134 11.20 -57.25 -50.91
C ALA A 134 12.50 -57.05 -50.11
N ALA A 135 12.40 -56.89 -48.78
CA ALA A 135 13.50 -57.10 -47.83
C ALA A 135 12.95 -57.38 -46.41
N ALA A 136 13.55 -58.36 -45.72
CA ALA A 136 13.18 -58.78 -44.36
C ALA A 136 13.89 -57.94 -43.25
N PRO A 137 13.46 -58.02 -41.97
CA PRO A 137 13.67 -56.93 -40.99
C PRO A 137 14.89 -57.10 -40.05
N PRO A 138 15.38 -56.01 -39.44
CA PRO A 138 16.30 -56.08 -38.30
C PRO A 138 15.71 -55.58 -36.96
N ALA A 139 15.66 -56.51 -36.00
CA ALA A 139 15.94 -56.35 -34.55
C ALA A 139 15.40 -55.13 -33.75
N THR A 140 14.56 -55.44 -32.77
CA THR A 140 14.14 -54.56 -31.67
C THR A 140 15.30 -54.16 -30.74
N LYS A 141 15.70 -52.88 -30.76
CA LYS A 141 16.66 -52.33 -29.78
C LYS A 141 15.93 -51.77 -28.55
N LYS A 142 16.31 -52.25 -27.36
CA LYS A 142 15.82 -51.74 -26.06
C LYS A 142 16.05 -50.23 -25.94
N ARG A 143 15.01 -49.46 -25.60
CA ARG A 143 15.14 -48.03 -25.26
C ARG A 143 15.99 -47.88 -23.99
N ALA A 144 17.15 -47.24 -24.14
CA ALA A 144 17.93 -46.75 -23.01
C ALA A 144 17.14 -45.65 -22.25
N PRO A 145 17.36 -45.48 -20.93
CA PRO A 145 16.74 -44.41 -20.18
C PRO A 145 17.19 -43.05 -20.71
N ARG A 146 16.26 -42.11 -20.88
CA ARG A 146 16.58 -40.73 -21.24
C ARG A 146 17.34 -40.08 -20.09
N THR A 147 18.64 -39.92 -20.24
CA THR A 147 19.46 -39.08 -19.35
C THR A 147 18.82 -37.70 -19.30
N ALA A 148 18.48 -37.21 -18.11
CA ALA A 148 17.98 -35.86 -17.97
C ALA A 148 19.04 -34.88 -18.46
N ALA A 149 18.67 -33.96 -19.35
CA ALA A 149 19.58 -32.89 -19.77
C ALA A 149 20.02 -32.10 -18.52
N PRO A 150 21.30 -31.69 -18.44
CA PRO A 150 21.75 -30.86 -17.32
C PRO A 150 20.89 -29.61 -17.28
N LYS A 151 20.25 -29.36 -16.13
CA LYS A 151 19.55 -28.09 -15.89
C LYS A 151 20.57 -26.98 -16.10
N GLN A 152 20.31 -26.08 -17.05
CA GLN A 152 21.08 -24.84 -17.16
C GLN A 152 21.09 -24.18 -15.77
N PRO A 153 22.23 -23.63 -15.32
CA PRO A 153 22.26 -22.89 -14.07
C PRO A 153 21.24 -21.77 -14.18
N GLN A 154 20.26 -21.76 -13.28
CA GLN A 154 19.27 -20.70 -13.22
C GLN A 154 20.05 -19.42 -12.94
N THR A 155 20.10 -18.52 -13.93
CA THR A 155 20.76 -17.22 -13.78
C THR A 155 20.01 -16.45 -12.71
N LEU A 156 20.59 -16.39 -11.51
CA LEU A 156 20.04 -15.66 -10.38
C LEU A 156 19.85 -14.21 -10.81
N GLN A 157 18.67 -13.65 -10.51
CA GLN A 157 18.40 -12.23 -10.77
C GLN A 157 19.47 -11.36 -10.07
N PRO A 158 19.88 -10.23 -10.69
CA PRO A 158 20.93 -9.38 -10.16
C PRO A 158 20.54 -8.84 -8.79
N VAL A 159 21.53 -8.62 -7.93
CA VAL A 159 21.35 -7.93 -6.65
C VAL A 159 21.15 -6.44 -6.97
N VAL A 160 20.05 -5.86 -6.51
CA VAL A 160 19.70 -4.44 -6.75
C VAL A 160 19.88 -3.59 -5.51
N LEU A 161 20.01 -4.23 -4.35
CA LEU A 161 20.27 -3.60 -3.07
C LEU A 161 21.07 -4.59 -2.22
N ALA A 162 22.22 -4.15 -1.74
CA ALA A 162 23.04 -4.90 -0.80
C ALA A 162 23.34 -4.02 0.42
N ALA A 163 23.26 -4.62 1.59
CA ALA A 163 23.70 -4.09 2.86
C ALA A 163 24.76 -5.05 3.40
N ASN A 164 25.96 -4.56 3.69
CA ASN A 164 27.07 -5.40 4.16
C ASN A 164 27.55 -4.89 5.53
N GLY A 165 27.55 -5.76 6.54
CA GLY A 165 28.06 -5.50 7.88
C GLY A 165 27.45 -4.27 8.56
N LEU A 166 26.16 -3.99 8.36
CA LEU A 166 25.56 -2.76 8.91
C LEU A 166 25.53 -2.78 10.44
N VAL A 167 26.06 -1.73 11.05
CA VAL A 167 26.08 -1.53 12.50
C VAL A 167 25.41 -0.20 12.85
N LYS A 168 24.55 -0.20 13.87
CA LYS A 168 24.02 1.02 14.48
C LYS A 168 23.89 0.93 15.99
N ARG A 169 24.48 1.89 16.70
CA ARG A 169 24.44 2.05 18.15
C ARG A 169 23.75 3.36 18.54
N TYR A 170 22.95 3.30 19.59
CA TYR A 170 22.33 4.45 20.26
C TYR A 170 22.72 4.42 21.73
N GLY A 171 23.71 5.24 22.12
CA GLY A 171 24.30 5.18 23.45
C GLY A 171 24.92 3.81 23.72
N GLN A 172 24.37 3.06 24.67
CA GLN A 172 24.81 1.68 24.96
C GLN A 172 24.08 0.63 24.11
N THR A 173 22.90 0.94 23.58
CA THR A 173 22.05 -0.01 22.83
C THR A 173 22.59 -0.23 21.43
N LEU A 174 22.96 -1.47 21.11
CA LEU A 174 23.27 -1.89 19.75
C LEU A 174 21.97 -2.28 19.04
N ALA A 175 21.44 -1.39 18.21
CA ALA A 175 20.14 -1.54 17.56
C ALA A 175 20.20 -2.33 16.25
N VAL A 176 21.37 -2.33 15.60
CA VAL A 176 21.69 -3.16 14.43
C VAL A 176 23.14 -3.64 14.60
N ASP A 177 23.37 -4.93 14.41
CA ASP A 177 24.62 -5.60 14.72
C ASP A 177 25.02 -6.53 13.57
N GLU A 178 25.99 -6.06 12.76
CA GLU A 178 26.56 -6.76 11.60
C GLU A 178 25.49 -7.34 10.66
N VAL A 179 24.54 -6.50 10.23
CA VAL A 179 23.45 -6.95 9.34
C VAL A 179 23.89 -6.96 7.88
N ASP A 180 23.92 -8.17 7.32
CA ASP A 180 24.05 -8.47 5.89
C ASP A 180 22.69 -8.77 5.26
N LEU A 181 22.38 -8.13 4.13
CA LEU A 181 21.18 -8.40 3.32
C LEU A 181 21.48 -8.24 1.82
N GLU A 182 21.16 -9.26 1.02
CA GLU A 182 21.12 -9.18 -0.44
C GLU A 182 19.67 -9.24 -0.95
N ILE A 183 19.28 -8.28 -1.79
CA ILE A 183 17.93 -8.20 -2.36
C ILE A 183 18.03 -8.20 -3.89
N ARG A 184 17.30 -9.12 -4.51
CA ARG A 184 17.38 -9.42 -5.95
C ARG A 184 16.22 -8.85 -6.74
N GLN A 185 16.50 -8.47 -7.98
CA GLN A 185 15.54 -7.79 -8.85
C GLN A 185 14.23 -8.58 -9.02
N GLY A 186 13.11 -7.87 -9.08
CA GLY A 186 11.82 -8.45 -9.46
C GLY A 186 11.13 -9.24 -8.36
N SER A 187 11.55 -9.06 -7.11
CA SER A 187 11.00 -9.76 -5.94
C SER A 187 10.42 -8.81 -4.90
N ILE A 188 9.51 -9.33 -4.08
CA ILE A 188 9.08 -8.72 -2.81
C ILE A 188 9.87 -9.38 -1.68
N PHE A 189 10.69 -8.59 -0.99
CA PHE A 189 11.54 -9.01 0.12
C PHE A 189 10.99 -8.47 1.45
N GLY A 190 10.66 -9.38 2.36
CA GLY A 190 10.17 -9.03 3.70
C GLY A 190 11.30 -8.97 4.73
N VAL A 191 11.34 -7.92 5.55
CA VAL A 191 12.15 -7.83 6.78
C VAL A 191 11.20 -8.04 7.95
N VAL A 192 11.23 -9.22 8.57
CA VAL A 192 10.28 -9.63 9.61
C VAL A 192 10.94 -9.71 10.99
N GLY A 193 10.22 -9.29 12.03
CA GLY A 193 10.71 -9.35 13.41
C GLY A 193 9.86 -8.54 14.38
N PRO A 194 10.01 -8.76 15.69
CA PRO A 194 9.23 -8.07 16.72
C PRO A 194 9.56 -6.57 16.77
N ASN A 195 8.77 -5.83 17.54
CA ASN A 195 9.05 -4.42 17.80
C ASN A 195 10.39 -4.28 18.56
N GLY A 196 11.17 -3.25 18.22
CA GLY A 196 12.53 -3.09 18.74
C GLY A 196 13.59 -4.00 18.10
N ALA A 197 13.25 -4.91 17.18
CA ALA A 197 14.23 -5.82 16.56
C ALA A 197 15.29 -5.15 15.67
N GLY A 198 15.12 -3.87 15.33
CA GLY A 198 16.04 -3.12 14.46
C GLY A 198 15.51 -2.81 13.05
N LYS A 199 14.35 -3.38 12.64
CA LYS A 199 13.78 -3.27 11.27
C LYS A 199 13.85 -1.85 10.68
N THR A 200 13.18 -0.88 11.31
CA THR A 200 13.16 0.54 10.92
C THR A 200 14.56 1.17 10.88
N THR A 201 15.45 0.77 11.80
CA THR A 201 16.84 1.28 11.82
C THR A 201 17.61 0.77 10.61
N THR A 202 17.49 -0.52 10.28
CA THR A 202 18.09 -1.12 9.08
C THR A 202 17.53 -0.49 7.80
N LEU A 203 16.21 -0.34 7.67
CA LEU A 203 15.60 0.31 6.49
C LEU A 203 15.99 1.79 6.39
N SER A 204 16.12 2.51 7.50
CA SER A 204 16.59 3.91 7.51
C SER A 204 18.04 4.05 7.05
N MET A 205 18.90 3.07 7.36
CA MET A 205 20.28 3.03 6.85
C MET A 205 20.33 2.69 5.37
N ILE A 206 19.55 1.69 4.95
CA ILE A 206 19.41 1.28 3.55
C ILE A 206 18.96 2.43 2.63
N THR A 207 18.08 3.30 3.14
CA THR A 207 17.50 4.41 2.38
C THR A 207 18.32 5.70 2.45
N GLY A 208 19.42 5.72 3.20
CA GLY A 208 20.24 6.93 3.38
C GLY A 208 19.57 8.01 4.22
N LEU A 209 18.57 7.65 5.04
CA LEU A 209 17.93 8.53 6.03
C LEU A 209 18.70 8.55 7.35
N LEU A 210 19.43 7.47 7.67
CA LEU A 210 20.23 7.31 8.87
C LEU A 210 21.63 6.82 8.51
N ARG A 211 22.69 7.51 8.96
CA ARG A 211 24.06 7.05 8.69
C ARG A 211 24.41 5.82 9.56
N PRO A 212 24.89 4.70 8.98
CA PRO A 212 25.44 3.60 9.75
C PRO A 212 26.71 4.01 10.50
N ASP A 213 27.02 3.32 11.59
CA ASP A 213 28.27 3.52 12.33
C ASP A 213 29.42 2.67 11.75
N ALA A 214 29.08 1.52 11.16
CA ALA A 214 29.95 0.71 10.31
C ALA A 214 29.13 -0.05 9.23
N GLY A 215 29.81 -0.57 8.21
CA GLY A 215 29.21 -1.24 7.06
C GLY A 215 28.94 -0.32 5.87
N SER A 216 28.37 -0.88 4.80
CA SER A 216 28.11 -0.21 3.51
C SER A 216 26.73 -0.54 2.96
N VAL A 217 26.13 0.36 2.18
CA VAL A 217 24.89 0.09 1.43
C VAL A 217 25.07 0.50 -0.03
N THR A 218 24.77 -0.41 -0.95
CA THR A 218 24.74 -0.14 -2.40
C THR A 218 23.35 -0.38 -2.96
N VAL A 219 22.84 0.52 -3.81
CA VAL A 219 21.56 0.40 -4.53
C VAL A 219 21.81 0.63 -6.02
N LEU A 220 21.51 -0.37 -6.85
CA LEU A 220 21.87 -0.42 -8.28
C LEU A 220 23.31 0.01 -8.55
N ASP A 221 24.25 -0.64 -7.86
CA ASP A 221 25.70 -0.37 -7.95
C ASP A 221 26.18 1.02 -7.46
N HIS A 222 25.27 1.91 -7.02
CA HIS A 222 25.61 3.17 -6.36
C HIS A 222 25.69 3.00 -4.83
N ASP A 223 26.82 3.33 -4.21
CA ASP A 223 26.91 3.44 -2.75
C ASP A 223 26.08 4.64 -2.25
N VAL A 224 25.24 4.41 -1.24
CA VAL A 224 24.24 5.36 -0.74
C VAL A 224 24.88 6.61 -0.09
N TRP A 225 26.14 6.56 0.30
CA TRP A 225 26.87 7.64 0.96
C TRP A 225 27.94 8.28 0.07
N ALA A 226 28.49 7.56 -0.91
CA ALA A 226 29.39 8.11 -1.92
C ALA A 226 28.65 8.78 -3.09
N ASP A 227 27.53 8.20 -3.55
CA ASP A 227 26.63 8.76 -4.57
C ASP A 227 25.17 8.77 -4.08
N PRO A 228 24.85 9.60 -3.07
CA PRO A 228 23.51 9.68 -2.50
C PRO A 228 22.47 10.14 -3.52
N THR A 229 22.85 10.90 -4.55
CA THR A 229 21.91 11.46 -5.52
C THR A 229 21.44 10.39 -6.51
N ALA A 230 22.34 9.57 -7.07
CA ALA A 230 21.91 8.49 -7.96
C ALA A 230 21.15 7.40 -7.20
N ALA A 231 21.62 7.00 -6.01
CA ALA A 231 20.91 6.06 -5.16
C ALA A 231 19.49 6.56 -4.82
N LYS A 232 19.33 7.82 -4.40
CA LYS A 232 18.00 8.39 -4.08
C LYS A 232 17.11 8.56 -5.31
N ARG A 233 17.65 8.69 -6.53
CA ARG A 233 16.85 8.70 -7.79
C ARG A 233 16.23 7.33 -8.11
N SER A 234 16.93 6.24 -7.80
CA SER A 234 16.41 4.88 -8.05
C SER A 234 15.43 4.38 -6.95
N LEU A 235 15.51 4.96 -5.75
CA LEU A 235 14.66 4.63 -4.61
C LEU A 235 13.29 5.35 -4.62
N GLY A 236 12.28 4.67 -4.10
CA GLY A 236 11.10 5.26 -3.47
C GLY A 236 11.03 4.78 -2.02
N VAL A 237 10.84 5.69 -1.06
CA VAL A 237 10.89 5.40 0.37
C VAL A 237 9.60 5.80 1.06
N LEU A 238 8.94 4.84 1.72
CA LEU A 238 7.82 5.06 2.63
C LEU A 238 8.31 4.79 4.06
N PRO A 239 8.57 5.83 4.88
CA PRO A 239 8.94 5.65 6.29
C PRO A 239 7.70 5.33 7.15
N ASP A 240 7.93 4.67 8.29
CA ASP A 240 6.91 4.32 9.30
C ASP A 240 6.13 5.57 9.75
N ARG A 241 6.86 6.52 10.38
CA ARG A 241 6.30 7.81 10.80
C ARG A 241 6.27 8.78 9.63
N LEU A 242 5.18 8.70 8.88
CA LEU A 242 4.82 9.68 7.87
C LEU A 242 4.71 11.09 8.46
N ARG A 243 5.20 12.07 7.69
CA ARG A 243 5.01 13.51 7.89
C ARG A 243 4.63 14.07 6.53
N LEU A 244 3.33 14.14 6.30
CA LEU A 244 2.77 14.70 5.06
C LEU A 244 2.54 16.20 5.23
N PHE A 245 2.21 16.88 4.14
CA PHE A 245 1.79 18.27 4.20
C PHE A 245 0.29 18.31 4.42
N ASP A 246 -0.14 18.41 5.68
CA ASP A 246 -1.53 18.28 6.11
C ASP A 246 -2.48 19.25 5.39
N ARG A 247 -2.00 20.45 5.03
CA ARG A 247 -2.77 21.49 4.31
C ARG A 247 -2.84 21.33 2.80
N LEU A 248 -2.04 20.45 2.19
CA LEU A 248 -2.17 20.16 0.75
C LEU A 248 -3.35 19.22 0.53
N THR A 249 -4.02 19.35 -0.62
CA THR A 249 -4.93 18.30 -1.09
C THR A 249 -4.14 17.06 -1.52
N GLY A 250 -4.80 15.90 -1.57
CA GLY A 250 -4.19 14.68 -2.10
C GLY A 250 -3.60 14.87 -3.50
N ALA A 251 -4.29 15.63 -4.37
CA ALA A 251 -3.83 15.96 -5.72
C ALA A 251 -2.57 16.82 -5.70
N GLN A 252 -2.54 17.87 -4.87
CA GLN A 252 -1.39 18.75 -4.71
C GLN A 252 -0.18 18.00 -4.14
N LEU A 253 -0.38 17.11 -3.16
CA LEU A 253 0.70 16.29 -2.57
C LEU A 253 1.34 15.36 -3.62
N LEU A 254 0.55 14.70 -4.46
CA LEU A 254 1.07 13.86 -5.54
C LEU A 254 1.78 14.69 -6.60
N TYR A 255 1.19 15.80 -7.07
CA TYR A 255 1.80 16.69 -8.04
C TYR A 255 3.13 17.27 -7.56
N TYR A 256 3.19 17.72 -6.30
CA TYR A 256 4.41 18.17 -5.65
C TYR A 256 5.48 17.07 -5.61
N SER A 257 5.10 15.85 -5.18
CA SER A 257 5.99 14.70 -5.11
C SER A 257 6.55 14.31 -6.48
N ALA A 258 5.73 14.34 -7.54
CA ALA A 258 6.16 14.12 -8.91
C ALA A 258 7.15 15.19 -9.39
N THR A 259 6.85 16.46 -9.13
CA THR A 259 7.67 17.61 -9.57
C THR A 259 9.05 17.60 -8.90
N LEU A 260 9.13 17.30 -7.60
CA LEU A 260 10.41 17.09 -6.88
C LEU A 260 11.28 15.97 -7.47
N ARG A 261 10.67 15.04 -8.20
CA ARG A 261 11.34 13.91 -8.85
C ARG A 261 11.62 14.15 -10.33
N GLY A 262 11.35 15.36 -10.82
CA GLY A 262 11.68 15.81 -12.17
C GLY A 262 10.68 15.40 -13.26
N LEU A 263 9.44 15.06 -12.88
CA LEU A 263 8.38 14.79 -13.85
C LEU A 263 7.78 16.11 -14.35
N ASP A 264 7.40 16.16 -15.63
CA ASP A 264 6.64 17.28 -16.18
C ASP A 264 5.20 17.31 -15.64
N GLY A 265 4.55 18.47 -15.74
CA GLY A 265 3.23 18.69 -15.17
C GLY A 265 2.10 17.82 -15.76
N ALA A 266 2.20 17.41 -17.03
CA ALA A 266 1.18 16.57 -17.66
C ALA A 266 1.33 15.11 -17.20
N THR A 267 2.55 14.58 -17.18
CA THR A 267 2.86 13.25 -16.62
C THR A 267 2.54 13.19 -15.12
N ALA A 268 2.84 14.25 -14.37
CA ALA A 268 2.52 14.35 -12.95
C ALA A 268 1.00 14.27 -12.70
N ARG A 269 0.18 15.05 -13.43
CA ARG A 269 -1.29 15.00 -13.32
C ARG A 269 -1.84 13.63 -13.69
N LYS A 270 -1.44 13.07 -14.85
CA LYS A 270 -1.89 11.75 -15.29
C LYS A 270 -1.60 10.67 -14.25
N ARG A 271 -0.34 10.55 -13.80
CA ARG A 271 0.05 9.56 -12.80
C ARG A 271 -0.63 9.78 -11.44
N SER A 272 -0.95 11.03 -11.10
CA SER A 272 -1.70 11.32 -9.87
C SER A 272 -3.11 10.74 -9.93
N ALA A 273 -3.80 10.86 -11.07
CA ALA A 273 -5.10 10.23 -11.30
C ALA A 273 -5.00 8.69 -11.33
N ASP A 274 -4.08 8.13 -12.13
CA ASP A 274 -3.86 6.67 -12.23
C ASP A 274 -3.62 6.03 -10.84
N LEU A 275 -2.84 6.69 -9.98
CA LEU A 275 -2.55 6.22 -8.63
C LEU A 275 -3.72 6.45 -7.66
N ALA A 276 -4.43 7.58 -7.78
CA ALA A 276 -5.61 7.85 -6.97
C ALA A 276 -6.70 6.80 -7.20
N GLU A 277 -6.93 6.40 -8.45
CA GLU A 277 -7.84 5.30 -8.79
C GLU A 277 -7.33 3.97 -8.21
N ALA A 278 -6.08 3.60 -8.50
CA ALA A 278 -5.50 2.33 -8.05
C ALA A 278 -5.55 2.15 -6.52
N PHE A 279 -5.33 3.22 -5.74
CA PHE A 279 -5.40 3.18 -4.28
C PHE A 279 -6.80 3.43 -3.71
N GLY A 280 -7.84 3.62 -4.52
CA GLY A 280 -9.20 3.94 -4.04
C GLY A 280 -9.22 5.24 -3.23
N LEU A 281 -8.72 6.31 -3.85
CA LEU A 281 -8.60 7.66 -3.32
C LEU A 281 -9.17 8.75 -4.26
N GLY A 282 -9.79 8.38 -5.39
CA GLY A 282 -10.33 9.34 -6.38
C GLY A 282 -11.20 10.44 -5.75
N GLU A 283 -12.29 10.06 -5.08
CA GLU A 283 -13.18 11.00 -4.35
C GLU A 283 -12.50 11.73 -3.18
N ALA A 284 -11.36 11.23 -2.70
CA ALA A 284 -10.59 11.87 -1.63
C ALA A 284 -9.61 12.92 -2.14
N LEU A 285 -9.28 12.93 -3.43
CA LEU A 285 -8.10 13.61 -3.95
C LEU A 285 -8.16 15.15 -3.83
N GLY A 286 -9.37 15.72 -3.85
CA GLY A 286 -9.62 17.15 -3.64
C GLY A 286 -9.67 17.59 -2.16
N ARG A 287 -9.74 16.66 -1.20
CA ARG A 287 -9.73 16.97 0.25
C ARG A 287 -8.30 17.19 0.75
N GLN A 288 -8.16 17.97 1.82
CA GLN A 288 -6.87 18.16 2.49
C GLN A 288 -6.41 16.86 3.16
N VAL A 289 -5.09 16.65 3.21
CA VAL A 289 -4.50 15.47 3.85
C VAL A 289 -4.77 15.45 5.36
N ALA A 290 -5.02 16.60 5.99
CA ALA A 290 -5.51 16.71 7.37
C ALA A 290 -6.83 15.95 7.62
N ASP A 291 -7.71 15.86 6.61
CA ASP A 291 -9.01 15.20 6.70
C ASP A 291 -8.95 13.70 6.40
N TYR A 292 -7.75 13.16 6.14
CA TYR A 292 -7.57 11.76 5.78
C TYR A 292 -7.54 10.89 7.04
N SER A 293 -8.24 9.74 7.00
CA SER A 293 -8.00 8.69 7.98
C SER A 293 -6.56 8.17 7.89
N VAL A 294 -6.02 7.58 8.97
CA VAL A 294 -4.65 7.04 9.00
C VAL A 294 -4.38 6.09 7.81
N GLY A 295 -5.34 5.25 7.46
CA GLY A 295 -5.26 4.37 6.29
C GLY A 295 -5.22 5.15 4.96
N MET A 296 -6.03 6.20 4.79
CA MET A 296 -5.99 7.06 3.60
C MET A 296 -4.65 7.82 3.49
N ALA A 297 -4.14 8.35 4.61
CA ALA A 297 -2.84 9.01 4.69
C ALA A 297 -1.70 8.05 4.28
N LYS A 298 -1.77 6.78 4.69
CA LYS A 298 -0.80 5.75 4.28
C LYS A 298 -0.91 5.38 2.80
N LYS A 299 -2.12 5.30 2.26
CA LYS A 299 -2.35 5.06 0.82
C LYS A 299 -1.82 6.21 -0.05
N ILE A 300 -2.07 7.48 0.30
CA ILE A 300 -1.58 8.63 -0.48
C ILE A 300 -0.05 8.78 -0.38
N ALA A 301 0.54 8.46 0.78
CA ALA A 301 1.99 8.40 0.93
C ALA A 301 2.64 7.30 0.07
N LEU A 302 2.01 6.12 -0.02
CA LEU A 302 2.48 5.04 -0.89
C LEU A 302 2.33 5.41 -2.38
N ALA A 303 1.24 6.08 -2.76
CA ALA A 303 1.08 6.66 -4.09
C ALA A 303 2.20 7.69 -4.41
N ALA A 304 2.47 8.63 -3.50
CA ALA A 304 3.56 9.59 -3.64
C ALA A 304 4.94 8.92 -3.75
N THR A 305 5.13 7.78 -3.08
CA THR A 305 6.35 6.97 -3.14
C THR A 305 6.55 6.30 -4.51
N LEU A 306 5.45 5.97 -5.20
CA LEU A 306 5.42 5.29 -6.50
C LEU A 306 5.46 6.23 -7.71
N ILE A 307 5.12 7.51 -7.54
CA ILE A 307 4.75 8.39 -8.67
C ILE A 307 5.86 8.62 -9.70
N HIS A 308 7.12 8.62 -9.29
CA HIS A 308 8.28 8.73 -10.19
C HIS A 308 8.76 7.41 -10.77
N SER A 309 8.04 6.30 -10.56
CA SER A 309 8.42 4.95 -11.00
C SER A 309 9.84 4.56 -10.58
N PRO A 310 10.13 4.46 -9.27
CA PRO A 310 11.42 3.97 -8.79
C PRO A 310 11.73 2.56 -9.32
N ARG A 311 12.99 2.14 -9.15
CA ARG A 311 13.45 0.78 -9.41
C ARG A 311 13.38 -0.10 -8.16
N VAL A 312 13.56 0.51 -6.99
CA VAL A 312 13.52 -0.15 -5.69
C VAL A 312 12.59 0.66 -4.77
N LEU A 313 11.58 -0.01 -4.21
CA LEU A 313 10.74 0.53 -3.14
C LEU A 313 11.24 0.01 -1.80
N VAL A 314 11.34 0.89 -0.80
CA VAL A 314 11.61 0.52 0.59
C VAL A 314 10.48 1.06 1.46
N LEU A 315 9.72 0.15 2.08
CA LEU A 315 8.47 0.43 2.75
C LEU A 315 8.51 -0.04 4.20
N ASP A 316 8.43 0.86 5.17
CA ASP A 316 8.43 0.50 6.59
C ASP A 316 6.98 0.35 7.10
N GLU A 317 6.63 -0.85 7.58
CA GLU A 317 5.29 -1.27 8.03
C GLU A 317 4.12 -0.80 7.12
N PRO A 318 4.16 -0.98 5.78
CA PRO A 318 3.22 -0.33 4.84
C PRO A 318 1.74 -0.71 5.03
N PHE A 319 1.45 -1.81 5.71
CA PHE A 319 0.10 -2.33 5.94
C PHE A 319 -0.46 -2.00 7.33
N GLU A 320 0.36 -1.49 8.25
CA GLU A 320 -0.11 -1.11 9.58
C GLU A 320 -1.12 0.05 9.50
N SER A 321 -2.23 -0.07 10.23
CA SER A 321 -3.38 0.85 10.21
C SER A 321 -4.14 0.91 8.87
N VAL A 322 -3.94 -0.06 7.97
CA VAL A 322 -4.71 -0.24 6.74
C VAL A 322 -5.72 -1.37 6.89
N ASP A 323 -6.93 -1.20 6.38
CA ASP A 323 -7.97 -2.24 6.43
C ASP A 323 -7.64 -3.46 5.53
N PRO A 324 -8.23 -4.64 5.78
CA PRO A 324 -7.90 -5.85 5.02
C PRO A 324 -8.15 -5.77 3.50
N VAL A 325 -9.14 -4.98 3.06
CA VAL A 325 -9.46 -4.83 1.63
C VAL A 325 -8.41 -3.95 0.96
N SER A 326 -8.12 -2.78 1.54
CA SER A 326 -7.03 -1.92 1.08
C SER A 326 -5.67 -2.62 1.11
N ALA A 327 -5.39 -3.47 2.11
CA ALA A 327 -4.15 -4.24 2.19
C ALA A 327 -4.00 -5.28 1.06
N ALA A 328 -5.12 -5.88 0.62
CA ALA A 328 -5.14 -6.74 -0.57
C ALA A 328 -4.86 -5.93 -1.84
N THR A 329 -5.54 -4.80 -2.05
CA THR A 329 -5.32 -3.91 -3.19
C THR A 329 -3.86 -3.42 -3.27
N ILE A 330 -3.27 -2.99 -2.14
CA ILE A 330 -1.85 -2.61 -2.05
C ILE A 330 -0.95 -3.79 -2.45
N THR A 331 -1.25 -5.01 -1.98
CA THR A 331 -0.48 -6.21 -2.32
C THR A 331 -0.50 -6.49 -3.81
N ASP A 332 -1.65 -6.34 -4.48
CA ASP A 332 -1.77 -6.55 -5.92
C ASP A 332 -1.06 -5.47 -6.74
N ILE A 333 -1.06 -4.22 -6.28
CA ILE A 333 -0.26 -3.12 -6.86
C ILE A 333 1.24 -3.44 -6.77
N LEU A 334 1.73 -3.83 -5.58
CA LEU A 334 3.14 -4.18 -5.39
C LEU A 334 3.54 -5.39 -6.24
N ARG A 335 2.68 -6.40 -6.38
CA ARG A 335 2.87 -7.56 -7.27
C ARG A 335 2.79 -7.21 -8.76
N ARG A 336 2.04 -6.17 -9.14
CA ARG A 336 2.05 -5.66 -10.53
C ARG A 336 3.35 -4.89 -10.81
N TYR A 337 3.82 -4.11 -9.84
CA TYR A 337 5.08 -3.38 -9.92
C TYR A 337 6.31 -4.31 -10.01
N THR A 338 6.38 -5.40 -9.23
CA THR A 338 7.51 -6.37 -9.34
C THR A 338 7.50 -7.15 -10.66
N ARG A 339 6.31 -7.53 -11.18
CA ARG A 339 6.18 -8.08 -12.53
C ARG A 339 6.63 -7.13 -13.64
N GLY A 340 6.60 -5.81 -13.40
CA GLY A 340 7.20 -4.78 -14.26
C GLY A 340 8.72 -4.65 -14.14
N GLY A 341 9.39 -5.50 -13.35
CA GLY A 341 10.84 -5.46 -13.13
C GLY A 341 11.30 -4.55 -12.00
N GLY A 342 10.37 -3.94 -11.26
CA GLY A 342 10.65 -3.24 -10.01
C GLY A 342 10.95 -4.21 -8.86
N THR A 343 11.49 -3.70 -7.76
CA THR A 343 11.81 -4.51 -6.57
C THR A 343 11.25 -3.85 -5.31
N VAL A 344 10.73 -4.64 -4.37
CA VAL A 344 10.10 -4.14 -3.15
C VAL A 344 10.82 -4.72 -1.94
N VAL A 345 11.20 -3.86 -1.01
CA VAL A 345 11.61 -4.20 0.35
C VAL A 345 10.50 -3.69 1.27
N LEU A 346 9.96 -4.55 2.12
CA LEU A 346 9.00 -4.13 3.14
C LEU A 346 9.38 -4.67 4.52
N SER A 347 9.19 -3.89 5.58
CA SER A 347 9.22 -4.44 6.93
C SER A 347 7.83 -4.89 7.37
N SER A 348 7.77 -5.90 8.25
CA SER A 348 6.60 -6.06 9.12
C SER A 348 6.91 -6.80 10.41
N HIS A 349 6.06 -6.64 11.43
CA HIS A 349 5.98 -7.53 12.59
C HIS A 349 4.98 -8.70 12.40
N SER A 350 4.22 -8.74 11.29
CA SER A 350 3.27 -9.82 11.00
C SER A 350 3.89 -10.90 10.12
N MET A 351 4.19 -12.06 10.72
CA MET A 351 4.76 -13.23 10.02
C MET A 351 3.79 -13.82 9.00
N GLU A 352 2.49 -13.83 9.30
CA GLU A 352 1.45 -14.31 8.36
C GLU A 352 1.39 -13.44 7.10
N LEU A 353 1.38 -12.11 7.28
CA LEU A 353 1.36 -11.15 6.19
C LEU A 353 2.62 -11.26 5.31
N VAL A 354 3.80 -11.32 5.93
CA VAL A 354 5.07 -11.50 5.20
C VAL A 354 5.08 -12.82 4.44
N GLN A 355 4.61 -13.92 5.05
CA GLN A 355 4.52 -15.23 4.39
C GLN A 355 3.54 -15.24 3.20
N ARG A 356 2.43 -14.50 3.28
CA ARG A 356 1.45 -14.36 2.18
C ARG A 356 1.96 -13.46 1.06
N THR A 357 2.71 -12.41 1.38
CA THR A 357 3.02 -11.32 0.47
C THR A 357 4.38 -11.42 -0.20
N CYS A 358 5.40 -11.96 0.47
CA CYS A 358 6.81 -11.87 0.05
C CYS A 358 7.36 -13.16 -0.58
N ASP A 359 8.22 -13.01 -1.59
CA ASP A 359 8.95 -14.11 -2.24
C ASP A 359 10.18 -14.55 -1.42
N SER A 360 10.81 -13.59 -0.76
CA SER A 360 11.99 -13.76 0.09
C SER A 360 11.82 -13.02 1.41
N VAL A 361 12.56 -13.44 2.44
CA VAL A 361 12.43 -12.89 3.80
C VAL A 361 13.76 -12.92 4.55
N ALA A 362 14.01 -11.90 5.36
CA ALA A 362 14.98 -11.90 6.44
C ALA A 362 14.27 -11.83 7.79
N ILE A 363 14.61 -12.74 8.72
CA ILE A 363 14.16 -12.71 10.11
C ILE A 363 15.20 -11.92 10.92
N ILE A 364 14.78 -10.82 11.55
CA ILE A 364 15.63 -9.99 12.41
C ILE A 364 15.14 -10.05 13.85
N VAL A 365 16.07 -10.28 14.79
CA VAL A 365 15.83 -10.24 16.25
C VAL A 365 17.05 -9.60 16.92
N GLY A 366 16.81 -8.68 17.85
CA GLY A 366 17.91 -8.06 18.63
C GLY A 366 19.00 -7.39 17.79
N GLY A 367 18.63 -6.80 16.64
CA GLY A 367 19.57 -6.16 15.72
C GLY A 367 20.31 -7.09 14.77
N LYS A 368 20.13 -8.42 14.85
CA LYS A 368 20.83 -9.42 14.01
C LYS A 368 19.87 -10.13 13.04
N VAL A 369 20.36 -10.51 11.87
CA VAL A 369 19.66 -11.43 10.95
C VAL A 369 19.84 -12.87 11.42
N LEU A 370 18.75 -13.56 11.79
CA LEU A 370 18.78 -14.96 12.22
C LEU A 370 18.67 -15.94 11.05
N ALA A 371 18.01 -15.53 9.97
CA ALA A 371 17.89 -16.27 8.72
C ALA A 371 17.51 -15.32 7.58
N SER A 372 18.03 -15.55 6.38
CA SER A 372 17.64 -14.84 5.17
C SER A 372 17.62 -15.77 3.95
N GLY A 373 16.76 -15.50 2.98
CA GLY A 373 16.65 -16.25 1.72
C GLY A 373 15.23 -16.24 1.16
N THR A 374 14.95 -17.14 0.21
CA THR A 374 13.58 -17.32 -0.29
C THR A 374 12.64 -17.81 0.82
N MET A 375 11.36 -17.49 0.72
CA MET A 375 10.33 -17.89 1.69
C MET A 375 10.35 -19.40 1.98
N ALA A 376 10.59 -20.22 0.94
CA ALA A 376 10.70 -21.67 1.04
C ALA A 376 11.97 -22.15 1.76
N GLN A 377 13.12 -21.49 1.54
CA GLN A 377 14.37 -21.80 2.24
C GLN A 377 14.27 -21.47 3.73
N VAL A 378 13.72 -20.30 4.08
CA VAL A 378 13.66 -19.83 5.47
C VAL A 378 12.67 -20.66 6.30
N ARG A 379 11.41 -20.78 5.88
CA ARG A 379 10.37 -21.51 6.65
C ARG A 379 10.50 -23.04 6.57
N GLY A 380 11.16 -23.55 5.52
CA GLY A 380 11.19 -24.98 5.19
C GLY A 380 9.78 -25.56 5.04
N ARG A 381 9.44 -26.50 5.93
CA ARG A 381 8.11 -27.16 5.97
C ARG A 381 7.13 -26.52 6.96
N LYS A 382 7.58 -25.59 7.80
CA LYS A 382 6.76 -24.96 8.86
C LYS A 382 6.07 -23.68 8.36
N SER A 383 5.28 -23.05 9.22
CA SER A 383 4.95 -21.63 9.04
C SER A 383 6.17 -20.75 9.34
N LEU A 384 6.14 -19.51 8.86
CA LEU A 384 7.15 -18.50 9.18
C LEU A 384 7.12 -18.12 10.67
N GLU A 385 5.95 -18.16 11.33
CA GLU A 385 5.82 -17.95 12.78
C GLU A 385 6.52 -19.05 13.57
N ASP A 386 6.25 -20.33 13.28
CA ASP A 386 6.89 -21.45 13.98
C ASP A 386 8.42 -21.42 13.81
N LYS A 387 8.89 -21.03 12.61
CA LYS A 387 10.33 -20.89 12.34
C LYS A 387 10.93 -19.69 13.06
N PHE A 388 10.20 -18.58 13.14
CA PHE A 388 10.59 -17.43 13.96
C PHE A 388 10.74 -17.83 15.43
N VAL A 389 9.74 -18.52 16.00
CA VAL A 389 9.77 -19.00 17.40
C VAL A 389 10.95 -19.93 17.64
N GLU A 390 11.22 -20.86 16.71
CA GLU A 390 12.38 -21.76 16.78
C GLU A 390 13.72 -21.01 16.81
N LEU A 391 13.88 -19.98 15.97
CA LEU A 391 15.11 -19.19 15.89
C LEU A 391 15.27 -18.18 17.04
N ALA A 392 14.16 -17.64 17.55
CA ALA A 392 14.14 -16.61 18.60
C ALA A 392 14.26 -17.15 20.04
N GLY A 393 14.42 -18.47 20.22
CA GLY A 393 14.62 -19.10 21.54
C GLY A 393 13.38 -19.75 22.16
N GLY A 394 12.29 -19.91 21.42
CA GLY A 394 11.08 -20.62 21.84
C GLY A 394 9.96 -19.74 22.41
N ARG A 395 8.77 -20.34 22.62
CA ARG A 395 7.68 -19.68 23.34
C ARG A 395 8.01 -19.68 24.84
N VAL A 396 8.43 -18.54 25.37
CA VAL A 396 8.41 -18.28 26.81
C VAL A 396 6.94 -18.13 27.23
N VAL A 397 6.29 -19.26 27.52
CA VAL A 397 5.02 -19.24 28.24
C VAL A 397 5.33 -18.75 29.65
N ALA A 398 4.79 -17.59 30.03
CA ALA A 398 4.94 -17.09 31.38
C ALA A 398 4.16 -18.00 32.34
N GLU A 399 4.85 -18.91 33.02
CA GLU A 399 4.27 -19.83 34.01
C GLU A 399 3.68 -19.10 35.24
N SER A 400 3.80 -17.77 35.32
CA SER A 400 3.42 -16.93 36.45
C SER A 400 2.19 -16.04 36.19
N MET A 401 1.17 -16.55 35.49
CA MET A 401 -0.10 -15.83 35.24
C MET A 401 -1.32 -16.47 35.93
N GLU A 402 -1.13 -17.12 37.08
CA GLU A 402 -2.22 -17.76 37.84
C GLU A 402 -3.37 -16.78 38.19
N TRP A 403 -3.06 -15.49 38.35
CA TRP A 403 -4.05 -14.43 38.61
C TRP A 403 -5.01 -14.15 37.44
N LEU A 404 -4.71 -14.59 36.20
CA LEU A 404 -5.68 -14.55 35.10
C LEU A 404 -6.86 -15.54 35.32
N HIS A 405 -6.73 -16.47 36.27
CA HIS A 405 -7.80 -17.36 36.68
C HIS A 405 -8.59 -16.86 37.91
N SER A 406 -8.13 -15.80 38.58
CA SER A 406 -8.92 -15.08 39.58
C SER A 406 -9.69 -13.94 38.91
N PHE A 407 -10.93 -14.22 38.53
CA PHE A 407 -11.89 -13.19 38.12
C PHE A 407 -12.23 -12.31 39.32
N SER A 408 -12.32 -10.99 39.11
CA SER A 408 -12.84 -10.08 40.14
C SER A 408 -14.28 -10.47 40.49
N GLY A 409 -14.52 -10.66 41.79
CA GLY A 409 -15.88 -10.79 42.35
C GLY A 409 -16.62 -9.46 42.40
#